data_AF-A0A3G2JK49-F1
#
_entry.id   AF-A0A3G2JK49-F1
#
_cell.length_a   1.000
_cell.length_b   1.000
_cell.length_c   1.000
_cell.angle_alpha   90.00
_cell.angle_beta   90.00
_cell.angle_gamma   90.00
#
_symmetry.space_group_name_H-M   'P 1'
#
loop_
_entity.id
_entity.type
_entity.pdbx_description
1 polymer ?
#
loop_
_entity_poly.entity_id
_entity_poly.type
_entity_poly.pdbx_seq_one_letter_code
_entity_poly.pdbx_strand_id
1 'polypeptide(L)' 'MAEHGLSTGELLKRAARHGQMLREALAETEPEGGEGAIEEGSPQDVLRSAAYRLLTTVDLLTVDVEDPGEGECQTPGVR' A
#
# COMPACT_ATOMS: atom_id res chain seq x y z
N MET A 1 -26.03 -2.83 19.02
CA MET A 1 -24.66 -3.25 19.41
C MET A 1 -23.98 -3.66 18.12
N ALA A 2 -22.97 -2.93 17.66
CA ALA A 2 -22.20 -3.33 16.47
C ALA A 2 -21.10 -4.28 16.94
N GLU A 3 -21.26 -5.58 16.65
CA GLU A 3 -20.23 -6.59 16.91
C GLU A 3 -19.09 -6.41 15.89
N HIS A 4 -17.93 -5.98 16.39
CA HIS A 4 -16.61 -6.05 15.74
C HIS A 4 -16.45 -5.46 14.31
N GLY A 5 -16.77 -4.18 14.13
CA GLY A 5 -16.28 -3.40 12.99
C GLY A 5 -15.07 -2.57 13.39
N LEU A 6 -13.91 -2.79 12.75
CA LEU A 6 -12.81 -1.81 12.81
C LEU A 6 -13.33 -0.48 12.25
N SER A 7 -12.99 0.62 12.93
CA SER A 7 -13.23 1.96 12.40
C SER A 7 -12.44 2.17 11.11
N THR A 8 -12.89 3.09 10.25
CA THR A 8 -12.17 3.46 9.03
C THR A 8 -10.71 3.84 9.33
N GLY A 9 -10.47 4.59 10.42
CA GLY A 9 -9.11 4.94 10.84
C GLY A 9 -8.24 3.73 11.23
N GLU A 10 -8.81 2.71 11.87
CA GLU A 10 -8.08 1.47 12.18
C GLU A 10 -7.79 0.64 10.93
N LEU A 11 -8.73 0.60 9.97
CA LEU A 11 -8.52 -0.04 8.67
C LEU A 11 -7.39 0.62 7.89
N LEU A 12 -7.36 1.96 7.87
CA LEU A 12 -6.31 2.73 7.21
C LEU A 12 -4.93 2.55 7.86
N LYS A 13 -4.85 2.58 9.20
CA LYS A 13 -3.61 2.26 9.93
C LYS A 13 -3.11 0.85 9.64
N ARG A 14 -4.02 -0.11 9.52
CA ARG A 14 -3.69 -1.49 9.16
C ARG A 14 -3.21 -1.60 7.71
N ALA A 15 -3.86 -0.90 6.78
CA ALA A 15 -3.45 -0.83 5.38
C ALA A 15 -2.03 -0.24 5.25
N ALA A 16 -1.75 0.88 5.92
CA ALA A 16 -0.43 1.51 5.93
C ALA A 16 0.67 0.56 6.43
N ARG A 17 0.41 -0.16 7.53
CA ARG A 17 1.34 -1.16 8.07
C ARG A 17 1.61 -2.30 7.09
N HIS A 18 0.57 -2.83 6.44
CA HIS A 18 0.76 -3.87 5.44
C HIS A 18 1.48 -3.36 4.19
N GLY A 19 1.26 -2.10 3.80
CA GLY A 19 2.04 -1.42 2.77
C GLY A 19 3.53 -1.39 3.13
N GLN A 20 3.88 -1.00 4.36
CA GLN A 20 5.26 -1.00 4.82
C GLN A 20 5.90 -2.40 4.77
N MET A 21 5.21 -3.42 5.29
CA MET A 21 5.71 -4.81 5.23
C MET A 21 5.94 -5.29 3.80
N LEU A 22 5.06 -4.91 2.87
CA LEU A 22 5.20 -5.28 1.46
C LEU A 22 6.38 -4.55 0.78
N ARG A 23 6.66 -3.29 1.16
CA ARG A 23 7.86 -2.56 0.68
C ARG A 23 9.14 -3.23 1.16
N GLU A 24 9.20 -3.63 2.43
CA GLU A 24 10.34 -4.34 3.01
C GLU A 24 10.58 -5.67 2.29
N ALA A 25 9.52 -6.47 2.10
CA ALA A 25 9.60 -7.73 1.36
C ALA A 25 10.06 -7.53 -0.10
N LEU A 26 9.61 -6.47 -0.77
CA LEU A 26 10.06 -6.15 -2.13
C LEU A 26 11.53 -5.77 -2.17
N ALA A 27 12.01 -4.95 -1.22
CA ALA A 27 13.41 -4.56 -1.12
C ALA A 27 14.34 -5.77 -0.91
N GLU A 28 13.93 -6.74 -0.09
CA GLU A 28 14.67 -8.00 0.12
C GLU A 28 14.74 -8.88 -1.14
N THR A 29 13.83 -8.66 -2.09
CA THR A 29 13.76 -9.40 -3.36
C THR A 29 14.36 -8.65 -4.54
N GLU A 30 14.90 -7.43 -4.35
CA GLU A 30 15.55 -6.72 -5.44
C GLU A 30 16.90 -7.37 -5.75
N PRO A 31 17.08 -7.94 -6.96
CA PRO A 31 18.37 -8.48 -7.32
C PRO A 31 19.35 -7.32 -7.50
N GLU A 32 20.39 -7.28 -6.68
CA GLU A 32 21.51 -6.36 -6.84
C GLU A 32 22.22 -6.70 -8.17
N GLY A 33 21.86 -5.97 -9.23
CA GLY A 33 22.44 -5.99 -10.59
C GLY A 33 23.50 -7.06 -10.87
N GLY A 34 23.04 -8.28 -11.16
CA GLY A 34 23.89 -9.45 -11.43
C GLY A 34 23.05 -10.71 -11.77
N GLU A 35 23.69 -11.89 -11.82
CA GLU A 35 23.01 -13.19 -11.93
C GLU A 35 21.91 -13.29 -10.87
N GLY A 36 20.65 -13.36 -11.30
CA GLY A 36 19.47 -13.26 -10.41
C GLY A 36 18.52 -12.11 -10.75
N ALA A 37 18.86 -11.28 -11.75
CA ALA A 37 17.92 -10.32 -12.33
C ALA A 37 16.59 -11.01 -12.70
N ILE A 38 15.48 -10.44 -12.25
CA ILE A 38 14.14 -10.94 -12.55
C ILE A 38 13.90 -10.75 -14.06
N GLU A 39 13.69 -11.86 -14.77
CA GLU A 39 13.40 -11.83 -16.21
C GLU A 39 12.02 -11.22 -16.47
N GLU A 40 11.93 -10.31 -17.44
CA GLU A 40 10.67 -9.68 -17.85
C GLU A 40 9.64 -10.73 -18.27
N GLY A 41 8.42 -10.64 -17.74
CA GLY A 41 7.34 -11.59 -18.02
C GLY A 41 7.44 -12.93 -17.28
N SER A 42 8.49 -13.15 -16.48
CA SER A 42 8.54 -14.29 -15.55
C SER A 42 7.43 -14.20 -14.49
N PRO A 43 7.04 -15.32 -13.85
CA PRO A 43 6.12 -15.29 -12.73
C PRO A 43 6.57 -14.34 -11.60
N GLN A 44 7.88 -14.24 -11.32
CA GLN A 44 8.40 -13.30 -10.33
C GLN A 44 8.19 -11.85 -10.75
N ASP A 45 8.38 -11.51 -12.03
CA ASP A 45 8.16 -10.16 -12.56
C ASP A 45 6.69 -9.74 -12.48
N VAL A 46 5.78 -10.65 -12.83
CA VAL A 46 4.34 -10.42 -12.74
C VAL A 46 3.91 -10.19 -11.28
N LEU A 47 4.43 -11.00 -10.35
CA LEU A 47 4.14 -10.84 -8.92
C LEU A 47 4.71 -9.53 -8.36
N ARG A 48 5.93 -9.16 -8.75
CA ARG A 48 6.56 -7.89 -8.38
C ARG A 48 5.76 -6.70 -8.91
N SER A 49 5.34 -6.75 -10.17
CA SER A 49 4.47 -5.73 -10.78
C SER A 49 3.11 -5.62 -10.08
N ALA A 50 2.50 -6.74 -9.70
CA ALA A 50 1.25 -6.74 -8.93
C ALA A 50 1.44 -6.13 -7.53
N ALA A 51 2.55 -6.44 -6.86
CA ALA A 51 2.89 -5.89 -5.55
C ALA A 51 3.08 -4.36 -5.59
N TYR A 52 3.76 -3.81 -6.60
CA TYR A 52 3.86 -2.35 -6.74
C TYR A 52 2.49 -1.68 -7.00
N ARG A 53 1.60 -2.29 -7.80
CA ARG A 53 0.23 -1.76 -8.00
C ARG A 53 -0.59 -1.76 -6.71
N LEU A 54 -0.44 -2.81 -5.91
CA LEU A 54 -1.04 -2.90 -4.57
C LEU A 54 -0.49 -1.80 -3.65
N LEU A 55 0.83 -1.58 -3.64
CA LEU A 55 1.45 -0.49 -2.88
C LEU A 55 0.91 0.88 -3.30
N THR A 56 0.81 1.17 -4.60
CA THR A 56 0.20 2.42 -5.07
C THR A 56 -1.22 2.59 -4.56
N THR A 57 -2.01 1.51 -4.54
CA THR A 57 -3.38 1.56 -4.01
C THR A 57 -3.40 1.85 -2.52
N VAL A 58 -2.53 1.20 -1.75
CA VAL A 58 -2.39 1.44 -0.31
C VAL A 58 -1.99 2.88 -0.04
N ASP A 59 -0.97 3.38 -0.72
CA ASP A 59 -0.48 4.76 -0.56
C ASP A 59 -1.60 5.78 -0.80
N LEU A 60 -2.37 5.62 -1.89
CA LEU A 60 -3.51 6.48 -2.21
C LEU A 60 -4.61 6.46 -1.13
N LEU A 61 -4.82 5.32 -0.46
CA LEU A 61 -5.78 5.20 0.62
C LEU A 61 -5.26 5.79 1.94
N THR A 62 -3.94 5.80 2.15
CA THR A 62 -3.33 6.16 3.43
C THR A 62 -2.66 7.53 3.46
N VAL A 63 -2.66 8.26 2.34
CA VAL A 63 -2.06 9.60 2.19
C VAL A 63 -2.57 10.62 3.23
N ASP A 64 -3.80 10.45 3.74
CA ASP A 64 -4.42 11.36 4.72
C ASP A 64 -4.32 10.88 6.19
N VAL A 65 -3.57 9.81 6.48
CA VAL A 65 -3.51 9.23 7.85
C VAL A 65 -2.45 9.92 8.72
N GLU A 66 -1.59 10.78 8.14
CA GLU A 66 -0.49 11.44 8.86
C GLU A 66 -0.77 12.85 9.37
N ASP A 67 -1.99 13.41 9.22
CA ASP A 67 -2.31 14.69 9.88
C ASP A 67 -3.76 14.75 10.42
N PRO A 68 -3.97 14.54 11.73
CA PRO A 68 -5.20 14.93 12.41
C PRO A 68 -5.20 16.40 12.85
N GLY A 69 -4.34 17.25 12.27
CA GLY A 69 -4.40 18.69 12.41
C GLY A 69 -5.52 19.27 11.55
N GLU A 70 -6.68 19.51 12.17
CA GLU A 70 -7.70 20.49 11.75
C GLU A 70 -7.86 20.70 10.22
N GLY A 71 -8.47 19.74 9.55
CA GLY A 71 -8.89 19.93 8.16
C GLY A 71 -10.13 19.11 7.91
N GLU A 72 -11.28 19.77 7.81
CA GLU A 72 -12.49 19.16 7.27
C GLU A 72 -12.12 18.47 5.95
N CYS A 73 -12.30 17.15 5.89
CA CYS A 73 -12.29 16.40 4.63
C CYS A 73 -13.38 17.00 3.73
N GLN A 74 -13.04 18.01 2.94
CA GLN A 74 -13.87 18.43 1.83
C GLN A 74 -13.71 17.38 0.75
N THR A 75 -14.57 16.37 0.78
CA THR A 75 -14.81 15.52 -0.38
C THR A 75 -15.13 16.44 -1.56
N PRO A 76 -14.46 16.33 -2.71
CA PRO A 76 -14.89 17.06 -3.90
C PRO A 76 -16.31 16.59 -4.21
N GLY A 77 -17.27 17.51 -4.09
CA GLY A 77 -18.65 17.26 -4.44
C GLY A 77 -18.69 16.78 -5.89
N VAL A 78 -19.12 15.53 -6.08
CA VAL A 78 -19.53 15.02 -7.39
C VAL A 78 -20.70 15.90 -7.82
N ARG A 79 -20.47 16.76 -8.83
CA ARG A 79 -21.54 17.38 -9.61
C ARG A 79 -22.00 16.41 -10.68
#